data_AF-A0A7Y1SXX4-F1
#
_entry.id   AF-A0A7Y1SXX4-F1
#
_cell.length_a   1.000
_cell.length_b   1.000
_cell.length_c   1.000
_cell.angle_alpha   90.00
_cell.angle_beta   90.00
_cell.angle_gamma   90.00
#
_symmetry.space_group_name_H-M   'P 1'
#
loop_
_entity.id
_entity.type
_entity.pdbx_description
1 polymer ?
#
loop_
_entity_poly.entity_id
_entity_poly.type
_entity_poly.pdbx_seq_one_letter_code
_entity_poly.pdbx_strand_id
1 'polypeptide(L)' 'SYWLAHIAIDRHGDLVIRGQFPVADADENKFDDVLGVVYELVELTFRPVVRMGFERT' A
#
# COMPACT_ATOMS: atom_id res chain seq x y z
N SER A 1 -9.25 15.11 1.99
CA SER A 1 -9.26 13.82 1.28
C SER A 1 -8.31 12.86 1.97
N TYR A 2 -8.81 11.76 2.50
CA TYR A 2 -7.96 10.68 3.00
C TYR A 2 -7.56 9.79 1.82
N TRP A 3 -6.26 9.52 1.67
CA TRP A 3 -5.77 8.52 0.73
C TRP A 3 -5.95 7.14 1.36
N LEU A 4 -6.65 6.23 0.66
CA LEU A 4 -7.02 4.89 1.16
C LEU A 4 -5.82 3.99 1.40
N ALA A 5 -4.72 4.19 0.67
CA ALA A 5 -3.45 3.55 0.95
C ALA A 5 -2.26 4.45 0.54
N HIS A 6 -1.09 4.20 1.11
CA HIS A 6 0.16 4.89 0.77
C HIS A 6 1.39 4.02 1.08
N ILE A 7 2.53 4.34 0.46
CA ILE A 7 3.83 3.72 0.78
C ILE A 7 4.44 4.44 1.99
N ALA A 8 4.98 3.67 2.93
CA ALA A 8 5.64 4.18 4.13
C ALA A 8 6.88 3.33 4.47
N ILE A 9 7.74 3.89 5.33
CA ILE A 9 8.78 3.13 6.03
C ILE A 9 8.33 2.96 7.46
N ASP A 10 8.34 1.74 7.96
CA ASP A 10 7.93 1.46 9.32
C ASP A 10 9.07 1.72 10.34
N ARG A 11 8.81 1.42 11.63
CA ARG A 11 9.81 1.65 12.69
C ARG A 11 11.04 0.73 12.62
N HIS A 12 10.95 -0.36 11.86
CA HIS A 12 12.04 -1.32 11.64
C HIS A 12 12.86 -0.99 10.39
N GLY A 13 12.43 0.02 9.62
CA GLY A 13 13.05 0.38 8.36
C GLY A 13 12.47 -0.38 7.17
N ASP A 14 11.38 -1.11 7.36
CA ASP A 14 10.75 -1.91 6.31
C ASP A 14 9.89 -1.02 5.41
N LEU A 15 10.02 -1.22 4.10
CA LEU A 15 9.13 -0.60 3.12
C LEU A 15 7.78 -1.32 3.12
N VAL A 16 6.72 -0.60 3.46
CA VAL A 16 5.37 -1.15 3.59
C VAL A 16 4.35 -0.34 2.80
N ILE A 17 3.25 -0.99 2.40
CA ILE A 17 2.05 -0.31 1.91
C ILE A 17 1.02 -0.34 3.03
N ARG A 18 0.51 0.84 3.42
CA ARG A 18 -0.45 0.98 4.51
C ARG A 18 -1.79 1.44 3.99
N GLY A 19 -2.80 0.60 4.15
CA GLY A 19 -4.20 0.98 4.04
C GLY A 19 -4.67 1.75 5.28
N GLN A 20 -5.53 2.75 5.11
CA GLN A 20 -6.09 3.51 6.23
C GLN A 20 -7.50 4.02 5.93
N PHE A 21 -8.36 3.97 6.94
CA PHE A 21 -9.69 4.57 6.94
C PHE A 21 -10.18 4.76 8.39
N PRO A 22 -11.14 5.68 8.64
CA PRO A 22 -11.74 5.83 9.96
C PRO A 22 -12.43 4.54 10.42
N VAL A 23 -12.28 4.16 11.69
CA VAL A 23 -12.96 2.98 12.27
C VAL A 23 -14.49 3.08 12.15
N ALA A 24 -15.03 4.29 12.11
CA ALA A 24 -16.46 4.52 11.89
C ALA A 24 -16.97 4.02 10.53
N ASP A 25 -16.07 3.89 9.54
CA ASP A 25 -16.37 3.40 8.20
C ASP A 25 -16.01 1.91 8.04
N ALA A 26 -15.71 1.20 9.13
CA ALA A 26 -15.25 -0.19 9.07
C ALA A 26 -16.39 -1.15 8.74
N ASP A 27 -16.50 -1.51 7.46
CA ASP A 27 -17.32 -2.60 6.96
C ASP A 27 -16.56 -3.41 5.90
N GLU A 28 -17.15 -4.55 5.49
CA GLU A 28 -16.57 -5.46 4.51
C GLU A 28 -16.20 -4.76 3.18
N ASN A 29 -17.09 -3.91 2.66
CA ASN A 29 -16.86 -3.18 1.42
C ASN A 29 -15.67 -2.23 1.56
N LYS A 30 -15.52 -1.58 2.73
CA LYS A 30 -14.41 -0.66 2.98
C LYS A 30 -13.08 -1.36 3.06
N PHE A 31 -13.05 -2.55 3.65
CA PHE A 31 -11.85 -3.38 3.64
C PHE A 31 -11.50 -3.80 2.21
N ASP A 32 -12.48 -4.21 1.41
CA ASP A 32 -12.26 -4.59 0.01
C ASP A 32 -11.76 -3.42 -0.86
N ASP A 33 -12.34 -2.22 -0.70
CA ASP A 33 -11.88 -1.01 -1.39
C ASP A 33 -10.39 -0.74 -1.09
N VAL A 34 -10.01 -0.82 0.19
CA VAL A 34 -8.64 -0.55 0.64
C VAL A 34 -7.68 -1.62 0.14
N LEU A 35 -8.09 -2.89 0.19
CA LEU A 35 -7.30 -3.99 -0.36
C LEU A 35 -7.10 -3.82 -1.87
N GLY A 36 -8.12 -3.39 -2.61
CA GLY A 36 -8.04 -3.08 -4.03
C GLY A 36 -6.95 -2.04 -4.34
N VAL A 37 -6.95 -0.92 -3.61
CA VAL A 37 -5.94 0.13 -3.76
C VAL A 37 -4.54 -0.36 -3.36
N VAL A 38 -4.43 -1.19 -2.32
CA VAL A 38 -3.14 -1.80 -1.94
C VAL A 38 -2.60 -2.68 -3.06
N TYR A 39 -3.43 -3.54 -3.66
CA TYR A 39 -3.02 -4.38 -4.79
C TYR A 39 -2.62 -3.55 -6.01
N GLU A 40 -3.36 -2.48 -6.31
CA GLU A 40 -3.01 -1.56 -7.39
C GLU A 40 -1.62 -0.92 -7.15
N LEU A 41 -1.34 -0.43 -5.94
CA LEU A 41 -0.03 0.13 -5.58
C LEU A 41 1.10 -0.90 -5.65
N VAL A 42 0.82 -2.16 -5.30
CA VAL A 42 1.81 -3.24 -5.44
C VAL A 42 2.21 -3.41 -6.90
N GLU A 43 1.23 -3.51 -7.80
CA GLU A 43 1.49 -3.77 -9.22
C GLU A 43 2.09 -2.55 -9.94
N LEU A 44 1.53 -1.36 -9.70
CA LEU A 44 1.91 -0.15 -10.44
C LEU A 44 3.18 0.52 -9.92
N THR A 45 3.53 0.37 -8.64
CA THR A 45 4.64 1.11 -8.03
C THR A 45 5.63 0.21 -7.32
N PHE A 46 5.18 -0.63 -6.40
CA PHE A 46 6.10 -1.39 -5.54
C PHE A 46 6.95 -2.37 -6.34
N ARG A 47 6.33 -3.18 -7.21
CA ARG A 47 7.05 -4.14 -8.07
C ARG A 47 8.05 -3.47 -9.01
N PRO A 48 7.70 -2.40 -9.74
CA PRO A 48 8.66 -1.63 -10.51
C PRO A 48 9.84 -1.12 -9.69
N VAL A 49 9.59 -0.55 -8.50
CA VAL A 49 10.66 -0.03 -7.62
C VAL A 49 11.60 -1.15 -7.17
N VAL A 50 11.07 -2.29 -6.74
CA VAL A 50 11.86 -3.47 -6.38
C VAL A 50 12.68 -3.93 -7.58
N ARG A 51 12.07 -4.09 -8.76
CA ARG A 51 12.79 -4.50 -9.98
C ARG A 51 13.93 -3.52 -10.30
N MET A 52 13.67 -2.22 -10.32
CA MET A 52 14.71 -1.21 -10.55
C MET A 52 15.85 -1.27 -9.52
N GLY A 53 15.53 -1.55 -8.25
CA GLY A 53 16.51 -1.68 -7.18
C GLY A 53 17.42 -2.90 -7.30
N PHE A 54 16.97 -3.97 -7.96
CA PHE A 54 17.69 -5.24 -8.03
C PHE A 54 18.12 -5.66 -9.46
N GLU A 55 17.63 -5.01 -10.52
CA GLU A 55 17.96 -5.30 -11.94
C GLU A 55 19.43 -5.07 -12.33
N ARG A 56 20.27 -4.59 -11.41
CA ARG A 56 21.72 -4.38 -11.64
C ARG A 56 22.62 -5.21 -10.71
N THR A 57 22.08 -6.21 -10.01
CA THR A 57 22.85 -7.17 -9.21
C THR A 57 22.99 -8.49 -9.97
#